data_AF-A0A3C1CME9-F1
#
_entry.id   AF-A0A3C1CME9-F1
#
_cell.length_a   1.000
_cell.length_b   1.000
_cell.length_c   1.000
_cell.angle_alpha   90.00
_cell.angle_beta   90.00
_cell.angle_gamma   90.00
#
_symmetry.space_group_name_H-M   'P 1'
#
loop_
_entity.id
_entity.type
_entity.pdbx_description
1 polymer ?
#
loop_
_entity_poly.entity_id
_entity_poly.type
_entity_poly.pdbx_seq_one_letter_code
_entity_poly.pdbx_strand_id
1 'polypeptide(L)'
;MTVTQGNLPSTICRAGGYSESVRPPESVTEPFKEVALSAYAEPGPSSGYELDHLVPLGLGGASSVANLWPEPDDHPRPGFVNSKDVVELELHDLVCAAVEGRPHLPLVAAQALIAEDWTTATTLARRGMVGPG
;
A
#
# COMPACT_ATOMS: atom_id res chain seq x y z
N MET A 1 5.13 -12.35 -10.78
CA MET A 1 5.59 -11.34 -11.76
C MET A 1 5.85 -10.05 -10.99
N THR A 2 7.00 -9.42 -11.17
CA THR A 2 7.35 -8.19 -10.47
C THR A 2 6.69 -6.98 -11.14
N VAL A 3 6.09 -6.08 -10.35
CA VAL A 3 5.56 -4.80 -10.85
C VAL A 3 6.72 -3.86 -11.13
N THR A 4 6.68 -3.20 -12.29
CA THR A 4 7.71 -2.25 -12.71
C THR A 4 7.05 -1.06 -13.39
N GLN A 5 7.77 0.06 -13.50
CA GLN A 5 7.28 1.24 -14.23
C GLN A 5 6.82 0.89 -15.66
N GLY A 6 7.51 -0.03 -16.34
CA GLY A 6 7.21 -0.41 -17.72
C GLY A 6 6.00 -1.31 -17.90
N ASN A 7 5.49 -1.93 -16.83
CA ASN A 7 4.37 -2.87 -16.92
C ASN A 7 3.09 -2.40 -16.22
N LEU A 8 3.04 -1.14 -15.74
CA LEU A 8 1.89 -0.53 -15.08
C LEU A 8 0.54 -0.79 -15.78
N PRO A 9 0.39 -0.66 -17.12
CA PRO A 9 -0.89 -0.89 -17.79
C PRO A 9 -1.41 -2.32 -17.70
N SER A 10 -0.52 -3.29 -17.43
CA SER A 10 -0.84 -4.71 -17.30
C SER A 10 -0.86 -5.20 -15.84
N THR A 11 -0.47 -4.34 -14.90
CA THR A 11 -0.36 -4.64 -13.47
C THR A 11 -1.22 -3.66 -12.68
N ILE A 12 -0.64 -2.82 -11.81
CA ILE A 12 -1.36 -2.03 -10.81
C ILE A 12 -2.32 -1.00 -11.41
N CYS A 13 -2.13 -0.57 -12.66
CA CYS A 13 -3.00 0.39 -13.35
C CYS A 13 -3.94 -0.27 -14.37
N ARG A 14 -4.06 -1.59 -14.38
CA ARG A 14 -4.98 -2.30 -15.29
C ARG A 14 -6.42 -2.20 -14.78
N ALA A 15 -7.37 -2.19 -15.70
CA ALA A 15 -8.79 -2.32 -15.36
C ALA A 15 -9.09 -3.71 -14.74
N GLY A 16 -10.00 -3.76 -13.77
CA GLY A 16 -10.49 -5.01 -13.18
C GLY A 16 -9.70 -5.54 -11.97
N GLY A 17 -8.93 -4.69 -11.29
CA GLY A 17 -8.31 -5.02 -10.01
C GLY A 17 -7.03 -5.87 -10.13
N TYR A 18 -5.87 -5.26 -9.84
CA TYR A 18 -4.61 -6.00 -9.71
C TYR A 18 -4.48 -6.65 -8.33
N SER A 19 -4.67 -5.85 -7.28
CA SER A 19 -4.48 -6.26 -5.88
C SER A 19 -5.32 -7.48 -5.52
N GLU A 20 -6.59 -7.53 -5.94
CA GLU A 20 -7.47 -8.69 -5.73
C GLU A 20 -6.92 -9.98 -6.35
N SER A 21 -6.23 -9.89 -7.50
CA SER A 21 -5.69 -11.08 -8.18
C SER A 21 -4.40 -11.62 -7.56
N VAL A 22 -3.74 -10.85 -6.70
CA VAL A 22 -2.46 -11.22 -6.06
C VAL A 22 -2.56 -11.30 -4.54
N ARG A 23 -3.63 -10.78 -3.93
CA ARG A 23 -3.90 -10.90 -2.50
C ARG A 23 -4.17 -12.37 -2.16
N PRO A 24 -3.40 -12.99 -1.24
CA PRO A 24 -3.73 -14.32 -0.75
C PRO A 24 -5.11 -14.31 -0.08
N PRO A 25 -5.85 -15.43 -0.08
CA PRO A 25 -7.14 -15.50 0.59
C PRO A 25 -6.99 -15.26 2.09
N GLU A 26 -8.00 -14.67 2.71
CA GLU A 26 -8.01 -14.35 4.15
C GLU A 26 -7.70 -15.57 5.03
N SER A 27 -8.17 -16.75 4.63
CA SER A 27 -7.89 -18.02 5.34
C SER A 27 -6.39 -18.36 5.45
N VAL A 28 -5.55 -17.77 4.59
CA VAL A 28 -4.09 -17.90 4.62
C VAL A 28 -3.46 -16.76 5.44
N THR A 29 -4.02 -15.55 5.41
CA THR A 29 -3.43 -14.37 6.04
C THR A 29 -3.84 -14.19 7.50
N GLU A 30 -5.04 -14.60 7.90
CA GLU A 30 -5.54 -14.49 9.27
C GLU A 30 -4.64 -15.23 10.29
N PRO A 31 -4.18 -16.47 10.06
CA PRO A 31 -3.21 -17.10 10.96
C PRO A 31 -1.89 -16.33 11.07
N PHE A 32 -1.49 -15.64 10.00
CA PHE A 32 -0.27 -14.83 10.00
C PHE A 32 -0.43 -13.52 10.78
N LYS A 33 -1.65 -12.97 10.87
CA LYS A 33 -1.94 -11.78 11.66
C LYS A 33 -1.63 -11.97 13.14
N GLU A 34 -2.02 -13.13 13.71
CA GLU A 34 -1.67 -13.50 15.09
C GLU A 34 -0.15 -13.61 15.31
N VAL A 35 0.56 -14.19 14.32
CA VAL A 35 2.03 -14.27 14.34
C VAL A 35 2.66 -12.87 14.28
N ALA A 36 2.14 -11.99 13.42
CA ALA A 36 2.63 -10.62 13.26
C ALA A 36 2.43 -9.80 14.54
N LEU A 37 1.26 -9.86 15.17
CA LEU A 37 1.01 -9.19 16.46
C LEU A 37 2.02 -9.61 17.53
N SER A 38 2.30 -10.91 17.64
CA SER A 38 3.32 -11.40 18.58
C SER A 38 4.74 -10.94 18.21
N ALA A 39 5.09 -10.89 16.93
CA ALA A 39 6.41 -10.51 16.46
C ALA A 39 6.70 -9.01 16.66
N TYR A 40 5.67 -8.18 16.52
CA TYR A 40 5.74 -6.72 16.72
C TYR A 40 5.49 -6.30 18.17
N ALA A 41 5.14 -7.24 19.05
CA ALA A 41 4.75 -6.99 20.44
C ALA A 41 3.55 -6.03 20.57
N GLU A 42 2.60 -6.13 19.64
CA GLU A 42 1.39 -5.32 19.66
C GLU A 42 0.40 -5.81 20.74
N PRO A 43 -0.22 -4.89 21.51
CA PRO A 43 -1.16 -5.25 22.56
C PRO A 43 -2.59 -5.44 22.03
N GLY A 44 -3.38 -6.26 22.73
CA GLY A 44 -4.83 -6.37 22.47
C GLY A 44 -5.22 -7.45 21.45
N PRO A 45 -6.51 -7.54 21.12
CA PRO A 45 -7.02 -8.58 20.24
C PRO A 45 -6.74 -8.27 18.76
N SER A 46 -6.59 -9.32 17.95
CA SER A 46 -6.38 -9.20 16.50
C SER A 46 -7.49 -8.47 15.74
N SER A 47 -8.69 -8.36 16.32
CA SER A 47 -9.78 -7.56 15.76
C SER A 47 -9.52 -6.05 15.77
N GLY A 48 -8.55 -5.56 16.55
CA GLY A 48 -8.16 -4.14 16.60
C GLY A 48 -7.09 -3.74 15.59
N TYR A 49 -6.70 -4.67 14.70
CA TYR A 49 -5.64 -4.48 13.74
C TYR A 49 -6.09 -4.93 12.35
N GLU A 50 -5.45 -4.42 11.30
CA GLU A 50 -5.44 -4.99 9.96
C GLU A 50 -4.07 -5.63 9.71
N LEU A 51 -4.02 -6.73 8.96
CA LEU A 51 -2.74 -7.24 8.47
C LEU A 51 -2.44 -6.58 7.14
N ASP A 52 -1.59 -5.56 7.19
CA ASP A 52 -1.41 -4.61 6.11
C ASP A 52 0.02 -4.64 5.55
N HIS A 53 0.23 -4.01 4.40
CA HIS A 53 1.48 -4.00 3.67
C HIS A 53 2.28 -2.71 3.87
N LEU A 54 3.58 -2.79 4.17
CA LEU A 54 4.47 -1.62 4.23
C LEU A 54 4.50 -0.86 2.90
N VAL A 55 4.66 -1.60 1.79
CA VAL A 55 4.35 -1.13 0.43
C VAL A 55 3.10 -1.87 -0.04
N PRO A 56 2.00 -1.19 -0.39
CA PRO A 56 0.76 -1.86 -0.78
C PRO A 56 0.86 -2.63 -2.08
N LEU A 57 -0.01 -3.63 -2.23
CA LEU A 57 -0.17 -4.35 -3.50
C LEU A 57 -0.50 -3.39 -4.66
N GLY A 58 -1.23 -2.30 -4.37
CA GLY A 58 -1.51 -1.22 -5.32
C GLY A 58 -0.26 -0.47 -5.79
N LEU A 59 0.84 -0.50 -5.03
CA LEU A 59 2.14 0.03 -5.44
C LEU A 59 3.15 -1.08 -5.73
N GLY A 60 2.66 -2.29 -6.02
CA GLY A 60 3.48 -3.42 -6.42
C GLY A 60 4.25 -4.10 -5.28
N GLY A 61 3.86 -3.87 -4.04
CA GLY A 61 4.35 -4.65 -2.90
C GLY A 61 3.91 -6.11 -2.95
N ALA A 62 4.44 -6.92 -2.04
CA ALA A 62 4.17 -8.35 -1.97
C ALA A 62 3.64 -8.76 -0.60
N SER A 63 2.77 -9.77 -0.56
CA SER A 63 2.38 -10.45 0.69
C SER A 63 3.53 -11.33 1.18
N SER A 64 4.48 -10.72 1.86
CA SER A 64 5.68 -11.37 2.39
C SER A 64 5.93 -10.89 3.82
N VAL A 65 6.60 -11.72 4.63
CA VAL A 65 6.89 -11.41 6.04
C VAL A 65 7.59 -10.06 6.21
N ALA A 66 8.48 -9.69 5.29
CA ALA A 66 9.22 -8.41 5.37
C ALA A 66 8.38 -7.18 4.97
N ASN A 67 7.22 -7.38 4.38
CA ASN A 67 6.34 -6.31 3.89
C ASN A 67 4.98 -6.33 4.59
N LEU A 68 4.75 -7.21 5.56
CA LEU A 68 3.47 -7.32 6.28
C LEU A 68 3.66 -6.91 7.74
N TRP A 69 2.73 -6.11 8.25
CA TRP A 69 2.74 -5.61 9.62
C TRP A 69 1.31 -5.50 10.16
N PRO A 70 1.11 -5.59 11.49
CA PRO A 70 -0.20 -5.37 12.10
C PRO A 70 -0.47 -3.86 12.23
N GLU A 71 -1.28 -3.31 11.33
CA GLU A 71 -1.70 -1.91 11.38
C GLU A 71 -2.82 -1.72 12.42
N PRO A 72 -2.66 -0.85 13.42
CA PRO A 72 -3.76 -0.52 14.33
C PRO A 72 -4.91 0.17 13.59
N ASP A 73 -6.14 -0.26 13.85
CA ASP A 73 -7.33 0.42 13.31
C ASP A 73 -7.48 1.81 13.96
N ASP A 74 -7.26 2.86 13.15
CA ASP A 74 -7.34 4.25 13.59
C ASP A 74 -8.74 4.88 13.35
N HIS A 75 -9.64 4.15 12.72
CA HIS A 75 -11.01 4.55 12.42
C HIS A 75 -12.02 3.43 12.72
N PRO A 76 -12.23 3.07 14.00
CA PRO A 76 -13.12 1.97 14.39
C PRO A 76 -14.58 2.33 14.08
N ARG A 77 -15.00 2.02 12.86
CA ARG A 77 -16.37 2.07 12.33
C ARG A 77 -16.64 0.72 11.65
N PRO A 78 -17.90 0.41 11.26
CA PRO A 78 -18.14 -0.75 10.41
C PRO A 78 -17.37 -0.61 9.09
N GLY A 79 -16.32 -1.41 8.93
CA GLY A 79 -15.39 -1.40 7.79
C GLY A 79 -14.00 -0.90 8.18
N PHE A 80 -12.96 -1.69 7.87
CA PHE A 80 -11.55 -1.27 8.01
C PHE A 80 -11.24 -0.28 6.89
N VAL A 81 -11.22 1.01 7.21
CA VAL A 81 -10.73 2.07 6.33
C VAL A 81 -9.83 2.96 7.18
N ASN A 82 -8.53 2.67 7.14
CA ASN A 82 -7.53 3.37 7.91
C ASN A 82 -7.06 4.64 7.18
N SER A 83 -6.44 5.58 7.89
CA SER A 83 -5.85 6.78 7.26
C SER A 83 -4.84 6.42 6.16
N LYS A 84 -4.12 5.29 6.33
CA LYS A 84 -3.14 4.82 5.36
C LYS A 84 -3.77 4.46 4.03
N ASP A 85 -4.97 3.85 4.00
CA ASP A 85 -5.68 3.51 2.75
C ASP A 85 -5.88 4.70 1.82
N VAL A 86 -6.15 5.88 2.39
CA VAL A 86 -6.28 7.12 1.62
C VAL A 86 -4.95 7.53 0.99
N VAL A 87 -3.85 7.36 1.73
CA VAL A 87 -2.49 7.61 1.22
C VAL A 87 -2.13 6.61 0.11
N GLU A 88 -2.46 5.33 0.28
CA GLU A 88 -2.21 4.30 -0.73
C GLU A 88 -2.91 4.59 -2.04
N LEU A 89 -4.21 4.94 -1.95
CA LEU A 89 -5.02 5.28 -3.11
C LEU A 89 -4.48 6.52 -3.81
N GLU A 90 -4.12 7.56 -3.06
CA GLU A 90 -3.58 8.79 -3.64
C GLU A 90 -2.24 8.56 -4.35
N LEU A 91 -1.32 7.80 -3.74
CA LEU A 91 -0.05 7.47 -4.38
C LEU A 91 -0.25 6.56 -5.61
N HIS A 92 -1.20 5.62 -5.54
CA HIS A 92 -1.58 4.78 -6.69
C HIS A 92 -2.04 5.65 -7.86
N ASP A 93 -2.95 6.60 -7.63
CA ASP A 93 -3.44 7.52 -8.66
C ASP A 93 -2.32 8.36 -9.27
N LEU A 94 -1.39 8.87 -8.44
CA LEU A 94 -0.23 9.63 -8.91
C LEU A 94 0.72 8.78 -9.75
N VAL A 95 0.88 7.49 -9.44
CA VAL A 95 1.66 6.54 -10.26
C VAL A 95 0.93 6.23 -11.56
N CYS A 96 -0.37 5.94 -11.49
CA CYS A 96 -1.17 5.54 -12.65
C CYS A 96 -1.47 6.68 -13.62
N ALA A 97 -1.30 7.94 -13.23
CA ALA A 97 -1.24 9.07 -14.17
C ALA A 97 -0.25 8.82 -15.34
N ALA A 98 0.77 7.99 -15.13
CA ALA A 98 1.72 7.58 -16.18
C ALA A 98 1.04 6.89 -17.37
N VAL A 99 0.01 6.06 -17.14
CA VAL A 99 -0.65 5.31 -18.23
C VAL A 99 -1.54 6.19 -19.12
N GLU A 100 -1.88 7.38 -18.63
CA GLU A 100 -2.63 8.42 -19.34
C GLU A 100 -1.71 9.48 -19.96
N GLY A 101 -0.38 9.34 -19.82
CA GLY A 101 0.59 10.33 -20.29
C GLY A 101 0.57 11.65 -19.51
N ARG A 102 -0.01 11.66 -18.30
CA ARG A 102 -0.02 12.83 -17.41
C ARG A 102 1.27 12.90 -16.56
N PRO A 103 1.59 14.07 -15.98
CA PRO A 103 2.61 14.14 -14.94
C PRO A 103 2.31 13.12 -13.84
N HIS A 104 3.32 12.32 -13.49
CA HIS A 104 3.15 11.16 -12.61
C HIS A 104 4.30 11.05 -11.62
N LEU A 105 4.04 10.34 -10.53
CA LEU A 105 5.06 9.93 -9.59
C LEU A 105 5.72 8.62 -10.08
N PRO A 106 7.06 8.54 -10.18
CA PRO A 106 7.72 7.27 -10.49
C PRO A 106 7.38 6.21 -9.44
N LEU A 107 7.10 4.97 -9.86
CA LEU A 107 6.72 3.87 -8.97
C LEU A 107 7.71 3.69 -7.81
N VAL A 108 9.01 3.71 -8.11
CA VAL A 108 10.07 3.55 -7.11
C VAL A 108 10.06 4.68 -6.06
N ALA A 109 9.66 5.89 -6.45
CA ALA A 109 9.54 7.01 -5.53
C ALA A 109 8.32 6.82 -4.62
N ALA A 110 7.17 6.40 -5.17
CA ALA A 110 5.98 6.08 -4.37
C ALA A 110 6.27 4.99 -3.33
N GLN A 111 6.94 3.92 -3.75
CA GLN A 111 7.35 2.81 -2.88
C GLN A 111 8.30 3.25 -1.76
N ALA A 112 9.28 4.09 -2.08
CA ALA A 112 10.22 4.61 -1.08
C ALA A 112 9.51 5.51 -0.06
N LEU A 113 8.66 6.44 -0.52
CA LEU A 113 7.96 7.39 0.33
C LEU A 113 7.03 6.70 1.33
N ILE A 114 6.20 5.75 0.86
CA ILE A 114 5.24 5.07 1.75
C ILE A 114 5.93 4.13 2.74
N ALA A 115 7.02 3.48 2.33
CA ALA A 115 7.77 2.58 3.20
C ALA A 115 8.60 3.31 4.27
N GLU A 116 9.02 4.56 3.99
CA GLU A 116 9.76 5.38 4.95
C GLU A 116 8.82 6.00 5.99
N ASP A 117 7.79 6.72 5.54
CA ASP A 117 6.80 7.34 6.39
C ASP A 117 5.54 7.66 5.58
N TRP A 118 4.54 6.77 5.67
CA TRP A 118 3.28 6.95 4.98
C TRP A 118 2.54 8.24 5.37
N THR A 119 2.77 8.78 6.57
CA THR A 119 2.06 9.99 7.05
C THR A 119 2.52 11.26 6.31
N THR A 120 3.73 11.26 5.74
CA THR A 120 4.28 12.38 4.98
C THR A 120 4.38 12.11 3.48
N ALA A 121 4.14 10.87 3.05
CA ALA A 121 4.36 10.41 1.67
C ALA A 121 3.64 11.23 0.60
N THR A 122 2.33 11.50 0.76
CA THR A 122 1.56 12.30 -0.22
C THR A 122 2.05 13.73 -0.32
N THR A 123 2.40 14.35 0.81
CA THR A 123 2.94 15.70 0.86
C THR A 123 4.29 15.79 0.13
N LEU A 124 5.19 14.83 0.37
CA LEU A 124 6.48 14.77 -0.29
C LEU A 124 6.36 14.46 -1.79
N ALA A 125 5.48 13.53 -2.17
CA ALA A 125 5.18 13.23 -3.56
C ALA A 125 4.74 14.48 -4.33
N ARG A 126 3.76 15.23 -3.80
CA ARG A 126 3.25 16.45 -4.43
C ARG A 126 4.32 17.53 -4.55
N ARG A 127 5.16 17.72 -3.54
CA ARG A 127 6.29 18.68 -3.60
C ARG A 127 7.29 18.30 -4.69
N GLY A 128 7.65 17.02 -4.80
CA GLY A 128 8.57 16.54 -5.82
C GLY A 128 8.03 16.67 -7.25
N MET A 129 6.71 16.52 -7.43
CA MET A 129 6.05 16.64 -8.73
C MET A 129 5.88 18.09 -9.22
N VAL A 130 5.94 19.09 -8.34
CA VAL A 130 5.81 20.52 -8.71
C VAL A 130 7.12 21.09 -9.27
N GLY A 131 8.27 20.43 -9.04
CA GLY A 131 9.59 20.90 -9.46
C GLY A 131 10.03 22.21 -8.76
N PRO A 132 11.34 22.47 -8.60
CA PRO A 132 11.80 23.82 -8.32
C PRO A 132 11.59 24.64 -9.59
N GLY A 133 10.77 25.69 -9.50
CA GLY A 133 10.60 26.66 -10.58
C GLY A 133 11.89 27.38 -10.96
#